data_AF-A0A1F5N093-F1
#
_entry.id   AF-A0A1F5N093-F1
#
_cell.length_a   1.000
_cell.length_b   1.000
_cell.length_c   1.000
_cell.angle_alpha   90.00
_cell.angle_beta   90.00
_cell.angle_gamma   90.00
#
_symmetry.space_group_name_H-M   'P 1'
#
loop_
_entity.id
_entity.type
_entity.pdbx_description
1 polymer ?
#
loop_
_entity_poly.entity_id
_entity_poly.type
_entity_poly.pdbx_seq_one_letter_code
_entity_poly.pdbx_strand_id
1 'polypeptide(L)'
;MNEPKDSQELLPKSPLDVLESTAREISSLEKEAQRALGSKDPNEYKRVLHTKAEIMVNLPTKLDDLLQRGIPVPDGIIDQSANFAVMARKFLGTDNYFGMGVLLIPKGLKTGEPNDLEKLIDQLKNPE
;
A
#
# COMPACT_ATOMS: atom_id res chain seq x y z
N MET A 1 11.79 -28.18 -27.19
CA MET A 1 12.28 -27.61 -25.92
C MET A 1 11.82 -26.17 -25.90
N ASN A 2 10.72 -25.88 -25.18
CA ASN A 2 10.29 -24.49 -25.00
C ASN A 2 10.94 -24.00 -23.71
N GLU A 3 11.80 -23.00 -23.85
CA GLU A 3 12.43 -22.30 -22.74
C GLU A 3 11.34 -21.66 -21.85
N PRO A 4 11.44 -21.76 -20.51
CA PRO A 4 10.56 -21.03 -19.63
C PRO A 4 10.92 -19.54 -19.72
N LYS A 5 9.98 -18.73 -20.25
CA LYS A 5 10.05 -17.27 -20.25
C LYS A 5 10.23 -16.77 -18.82
N ASP A 6 11.29 -16.00 -18.63
CA ASP A 6 11.59 -15.11 -17.50
C ASP A 6 10.40 -14.79 -16.59
N SER A 7 10.24 -15.58 -15.53
CA SER A 7 9.63 -15.10 -14.28
C SER A 7 10.73 -14.53 -13.39
N GLN A 8 11.62 -13.70 -13.95
CA GLN A 8 12.46 -12.85 -13.11
C GLN A 8 11.51 -11.89 -12.40
N GLU A 9 11.29 -12.11 -11.10
CA GLU A 9 10.80 -11.08 -10.20
C GLU A 9 11.74 -9.88 -10.36
N LEU A 10 11.35 -8.93 -11.21
CA LEU A 10 12.10 -7.69 -11.41
C LEU A 10 12.03 -6.95 -10.08
N LEU A 11 13.07 -7.11 -9.27
CA LEU A 11 13.23 -6.36 -8.04
C LEU A 11 12.96 -4.89 -8.33
N PRO A 12 12.20 -4.19 -7.47
CA PRO A 12 11.91 -2.78 -7.69
C PRO A 12 13.20 -2.00 -7.92
N LYS A 13 13.23 -1.14 -8.94
CA LYS A 13 14.43 -0.39 -9.35
C LYS A 13 14.39 1.04 -8.87
N SER A 14 13.25 1.48 -8.35
CA SER A 14 13.04 2.83 -7.84
C SER A 14 12.02 2.83 -6.69
N PRO A 15 12.00 3.90 -5.87
CA PRO A 15 10.93 4.09 -4.88
C PRO A 15 9.55 4.16 -5.54
N LEU A 16 9.49 4.72 -6.75
CA LEU A 16 8.25 4.80 -7.53
C LEU A 16 7.68 3.42 -7.84
N ASP A 17 8.52 2.47 -8.27
CA ASP A 17 8.08 1.09 -8.55
C ASP A 17 7.47 0.43 -7.30
N VAL A 18 8.08 0.64 -6.13
CA VAL A 18 7.58 0.12 -4.84
C VAL A 18 6.21 0.71 -4.52
N LEU A 19 6.07 2.03 -4.61
CA LEU A 19 4.83 2.73 -4.30
C LEU A 19 3.72 2.36 -5.27
N GLU A 20 3.99 2.33 -6.58
CA GLU A 20 3.00 1.95 -7.59
C GLU A 20 2.57 0.49 -7.47
N SER A 21 3.52 -0.42 -7.19
CA SER A 21 3.18 -1.83 -6.95
C SER A 21 2.28 -1.97 -5.73
N THR A 22 2.61 -1.24 -4.65
CA THR A 22 1.80 -1.21 -3.43
C THR A 22 0.41 -0.65 -3.71
N ALA A 23 0.30 0.44 -4.47
CA ALA A 23 -0.98 1.03 -4.83
C ALA A 23 -1.86 0.09 -5.66
N ARG A 24 -1.27 -0.66 -6.61
CA ARG A 24 -2.00 -1.69 -7.36
C ARG A 24 -2.53 -2.80 -6.46
N GLU A 25 -1.72 -3.27 -5.52
CA GLU A 25 -2.09 -4.30 -4.55
C GLU A 25 -3.25 -3.82 -3.66
N ILE A 26 -3.15 -2.60 -3.11
CA ILE A 26 -4.21 -1.97 -2.32
C ILE A 26 -5.49 -1.78 -3.14
N SER A 27 -5.41 -1.29 -4.38
CA SER A 27 -6.58 -1.11 -5.24
C SER A 27 -7.29 -2.43 -5.52
N SER A 28 -6.54 -3.53 -5.68
CA SER A 28 -7.10 -4.87 -5.83
C SER A 28 -7.84 -5.31 -4.57
N LEU A 29 -7.24 -5.11 -3.40
CA LEU A 29 -7.85 -5.42 -2.10
C LEU A 29 -9.10 -4.58 -1.85
N GLU A 30 -9.11 -3.29 -2.22
CA GLU A 30 -10.31 -2.46 -2.06
C GLU A 30 -11.48 -2.94 -2.91
N LYS A 31 -11.21 -3.38 -4.15
CA LYS A 31 -12.22 -4.03 -5.00
C LYS A 31 -12.71 -5.34 -4.38
N GLU A 32 -11.82 -6.11 -3.77
CA GLU A 32 -12.17 -7.34 -3.07
C GLU A 32 -13.01 -7.07 -1.81
N ALA A 33 -12.63 -6.09 -1.02
CA ALA A 33 -13.38 -5.63 0.15
C ALA A 33 -14.80 -5.22 -0.25
N GLN A 34 -14.94 -4.47 -1.34
CA GLN A 34 -16.24 -4.07 -1.86
C GLN A 34 -17.10 -5.26 -2.29
N ARG A 35 -16.50 -6.31 -2.88
CA ARG A 35 -17.21 -7.56 -3.21
C ARG A 35 -17.60 -8.34 -1.95
N ALA A 36 -16.71 -8.39 -0.96
CA ALA A 36 -16.92 -9.10 0.30
C ALA A 36 -18.11 -8.53 1.11
N LEU A 37 -18.43 -7.24 0.97
CA LEU A 37 -19.63 -6.65 1.57
C LEU A 37 -20.95 -7.30 1.10
N GLY A 38 -20.97 -7.89 -0.10
CA GLY A 38 -22.11 -8.63 -0.65
C GLY A 38 -22.00 -10.15 -0.51
N SER A 39 -20.93 -10.66 0.12
CA SER A 39 -20.68 -12.09 0.22
C SER A 39 -21.41 -12.73 1.41
N LYS A 40 -21.48 -14.06 1.42
CA LYS A 40 -22.06 -14.83 2.54
C LYS A 40 -21.05 -15.01 3.70
N ASP A 41 -19.79 -14.63 3.52
CA ASP A 41 -18.75 -14.71 4.54
C ASP A 41 -18.42 -13.31 5.09
N PRO A 42 -19.02 -12.91 6.22
CA PRO A 42 -18.76 -11.61 6.83
C PRO A 42 -17.31 -11.43 7.33
N ASN A 43 -16.52 -12.51 7.42
CA ASN A 43 -15.11 -12.42 7.79
C ASN A 43 -14.20 -12.14 6.60
N GLU A 44 -14.66 -12.32 5.38
CA GLU A 44 -13.89 -12.04 4.16
C GLU A 44 -13.48 -10.56 4.11
N TYR A 45 -14.42 -9.66 4.39
CA TYR A 45 -14.15 -8.21 4.47
C TYR A 45 -13.05 -7.89 5.49
N LYS A 46 -13.12 -8.50 6.68
CA LYS A 46 -12.12 -8.29 7.75
C LYS A 46 -10.73 -8.78 7.34
N ARG A 47 -10.64 -9.96 6.70
CA ARG A 47 -9.36 -10.50 6.20
C ARG A 47 -8.74 -9.56 5.19
N VAL A 48 -9.51 -9.07 4.23
CA VAL A 48 -9.03 -8.13 3.21
C VAL A 48 -8.50 -6.84 3.84
N LEU A 49 -9.22 -6.27 4.81
CA LEU A 49 -8.78 -5.07 5.52
C LEU A 49 -7.50 -5.30 6.34
N HIS A 50 -7.39 -6.47 6.96
CA HIS A 50 -6.19 -6.87 7.69
C HIS A 50 -4.98 -6.93 6.74
N THR A 51 -5.11 -7.63 5.62
CA THR A 51 -4.06 -7.73 4.59
C THR A 51 -3.65 -6.35 4.05
N LYS A 52 -4.63 -5.47 3.78
CA LYS A 52 -4.35 -4.08 3.38
C LYS A 52 -3.50 -3.35 4.43
N ALA A 53 -3.84 -3.48 5.71
CA ALA A 53 -3.06 -2.85 6.77
C ALA A 53 -1.66 -3.45 6.87
N GLU A 54 -1.49 -4.77 6.76
CA GLU A 54 -0.18 -5.44 6.78
C GLU A 54 0.74 -4.96 5.65
N ILE A 55 0.20 -4.76 4.44
CA ILE A 55 0.95 -4.18 3.32
C ILE A 55 1.48 -2.80 3.68
N MET A 56 0.66 -1.96 4.31
CA MET A 56 1.08 -0.62 4.73
C MET A 56 2.09 -0.66 5.88
N VAL A 57 2.03 -1.66 6.77
CA VAL A 57 3.05 -1.89 7.80
C VAL A 57 4.41 -2.23 7.18
N ASN A 58 4.41 -3.01 6.11
CA ASN A 58 5.61 -3.50 5.46
C ASN A 58 6.19 -2.54 4.41
N LEU A 59 5.46 -1.49 4.03
CA LEU A 59 5.90 -0.52 3.03
C LEU A 59 7.26 0.13 3.37
N PRO A 60 7.53 0.59 4.61
CA PRO A 60 8.85 1.15 4.96
C PRO A 60 9.97 0.14 4.79
N THR A 61 9.74 -1.14 5.10
CA THR A 61 10.75 -2.20 4.92
C THR A 61 11.07 -2.39 3.44
N LYS A 62 10.06 -2.38 2.56
CA LYS A 62 10.27 -2.45 1.10
C LYS A 62 11.11 -1.28 0.57
N LEU A 63 11.00 -0.09 1.19
CA LEU A 63 11.79 1.08 0.85
C LEU A 63 13.21 1.02 1.46
N ASP A 64 13.35 0.48 2.68
CA ASP A 64 14.66 0.24 3.29
C ASP A 64 15.51 -0.74 2.47
N ASP A 65 14.89 -1.77 1.89
CA ASP A 65 15.56 -2.69 0.97
C ASP A 65 16.17 -1.95 -0.25
N LEU A 66 15.55 -0.86 -0.71
CA LEU A 66 16.13 -0.03 -1.78
C LEU A 66 17.38 0.72 -1.30
N LEU A 67 17.32 1.30 -0.11
CA LEU A 67 18.44 2.01 0.51
C LEU A 67 19.63 1.06 0.71
N GLN A 68 19.38 -0.16 1.21
CA GLN A 68 20.41 -1.19 1.38
C GLN A 68 21.05 -1.61 0.05
N ARG A 69 20.31 -1.50 -1.05
CA ARG A 69 20.80 -1.73 -2.43
C ARG A 69 21.45 -0.50 -3.06
N GLY A 70 21.57 0.61 -2.33
CA GLY A 70 22.17 1.86 -2.81
C GLY A 70 21.25 2.69 -3.72
N ILE A 71 19.95 2.38 -3.77
CA ILE A 71 18.96 3.16 -4.51
C ILE A 71 18.44 4.26 -3.58
N PRO A 72 18.61 5.55 -3.91
CA PRO A 72 18.17 6.64 -3.04
C PRO A 72 16.64 6.68 -2.95
N VAL A 73 16.14 6.88 -1.74
CA VAL A 73 14.73 7.15 -1.45
C VAL A 73 14.66 8.55 -0.83
N PRO A 74 13.82 9.48 -1.33
CA PRO A 74 13.70 10.79 -0.73
C PRO A 74 13.15 10.70 0.71
N ASP A 75 13.70 11.49 1.63
CA ASP A 75 13.34 11.47 3.06
C ASP A 75 11.83 11.64 3.29
N GLY A 76 11.17 12.53 2.53
CA GLY A 76 9.72 12.73 2.62
C GLY A 76 8.90 11.47 2.29
N ILE A 77 9.41 10.59 1.42
CA ILE A 77 8.78 9.29 1.11
C ILE A 77 8.96 8.33 2.29
N ILE A 78 10.16 8.32 2.89
CA ILE A 78 10.46 7.49 4.07
C ILE A 78 9.54 7.88 5.21
N ASP A 79 9.49 9.16 5.56
CA ASP A 79 8.67 9.68 6.65
C ASP A 79 7.18 9.39 6.45
N GLN A 80 6.67 9.63 5.23
CA GLN A 80 5.27 9.38 4.93
C GLN A 80 4.93 7.88 4.97
N SER A 81 5.81 7.02 4.46
CA SER A 81 5.63 5.57 4.54
C SER A 81 5.63 5.09 5.99
N ALA A 82 6.49 5.64 6.85
CA ALA A 82 6.55 5.33 8.27
C ALA A 82 5.26 5.74 8.97
N ASN A 83 4.71 6.91 8.65
CA ASN A 83 3.42 7.37 9.18
C ASN A 83 2.28 6.41 8.83
N PHE A 84 2.22 5.91 7.58
CA PHE A 84 1.25 4.89 7.19
C PHE A 84 1.41 3.61 8.01
N ALA A 85 2.64 3.13 8.16
CA ALA A 85 2.93 1.91 8.92
C ALA A 85 2.57 2.04 10.41
N VAL A 86 2.81 3.20 11.02
CA VAL A 86 2.43 3.48 12.42
C VAL A 86 0.91 3.42 12.59
N MET A 87 0.15 4.08 11.70
CA MET A 87 -1.31 4.03 11.75
C MET A 87 -1.85 2.61 11.52
N ALA A 88 -1.31 1.90 10.53
CA ALA A 88 -1.70 0.53 10.21
C ALA A 88 -1.44 -0.42 11.39
N ARG A 89 -0.25 -0.36 12.01
CA ARG A 89 0.09 -1.13 13.22
C ARG A 89 -0.87 -0.86 14.36
N LYS A 90 -1.22 0.41 14.59
CA LYS A 90 -2.19 0.79 15.63
C LYS A 90 -3.55 0.15 15.38
N PHE A 91 -4.04 0.17 14.14
CA PHE A 91 -5.33 -0.43 13.82
C PHE A 91 -5.33 -1.95 13.89
N LEU A 92 -4.24 -2.60 13.43
CA LEU A 92 -4.02 -4.05 13.59
C LEU A 92 -4.02 -4.46 15.06
N GLY A 93 -3.24 -3.78 15.91
CA GLY A 93 -3.16 -4.11 17.33
C GLY A 93 -4.44 -3.88 18.14
N THR A 94 -5.46 -3.26 17.53
CA THR A 94 -6.76 -2.99 18.17
C THR A 94 -7.95 -3.62 17.43
N ASP A 95 -7.69 -4.47 16.43
CA ASP A 95 -8.72 -5.01 15.51
C ASP A 95 -9.69 -3.92 14.98
N ASN A 96 -9.18 -2.71 14.77
CA ASN A 96 -9.98 -1.57 14.34
C ASN A 96 -10.20 -1.62 12.83
N TYR A 97 -11.10 -2.50 12.38
CA TYR A 97 -11.42 -2.68 10.97
C TYR A 97 -11.97 -1.41 10.31
N PHE A 98 -12.69 -0.56 11.04
CA PHE A 98 -13.10 0.74 10.51
C PHE A 98 -11.88 1.61 10.18
N GLY A 99 -10.93 1.70 11.10
CA GLY A 99 -9.65 2.39 10.92
C GLY A 99 -8.85 1.84 9.74
N MET A 100 -8.76 0.50 9.60
CA MET A 100 -8.09 -0.15 8.46
C MET A 100 -8.75 0.21 7.13
N GLY A 101 -10.09 0.27 7.09
CA GLY A 101 -10.85 0.66 5.90
C GLY A 101 -10.51 2.06 5.41
N VAL A 102 -10.30 3.01 6.34
CA VAL A 102 -10.06 4.43 6.04
C VAL A 102 -8.57 4.83 6.10
N LEU A 103 -7.65 3.87 6.21
CA LEU A 103 -6.22 4.10 6.47
C LEU A 103 -5.54 5.09 5.51
N LEU A 104 -5.93 5.07 4.24
CA LEU A 104 -5.37 5.91 3.18
C LEU A 104 -6.33 7.01 2.73
N ILE A 105 -7.48 7.15 3.40
CA ILE A 105 -8.50 8.13 3.03
C ILE A 105 -8.13 9.46 3.69
N PRO A 106 -7.82 10.50 2.90
CA PRO A 106 -7.60 11.83 3.43
C PRO A 106 -8.83 12.31 4.22
N LYS A 107 -8.60 13.08 5.30
CA LYS A 107 -9.70 13.65 6.07
C LYS A 107 -10.59 14.52 5.17
N GLY A 108 -11.88 14.19 5.09
CA GLY A 108 -12.85 14.95 4.30
C GLY A 108 -12.96 14.56 2.82
N LEU A 109 -12.41 13.40 2.43
CA LEU A 109 -12.42 12.95 1.04
C LEU A 109 -13.82 12.91 0.42
N LYS A 110 -13.94 13.44 -0.79
CA LYS A 110 -15.07 13.19 -1.69
C LYS A 110 -14.74 12.02 -2.62
N THR A 111 -15.75 11.25 -3.00
CA THR A 111 -15.60 10.17 -3.99
C THR A 111 -14.93 10.69 -5.26
N GLY A 112 -13.78 10.11 -5.64
CA GLY A 112 -13.03 10.46 -6.85
C GLY A 112 -11.72 11.23 -6.61
N GLU A 113 -11.40 11.62 -5.37
CA GLU A 113 -10.09 12.19 -5.04
C GLU A 113 -9.04 11.09 -4.80
N PRO A 114 -7.76 11.33 -5.14
CA PRO A 114 -6.70 10.37 -4.90
C PRO A 114 -6.49 10.13 -3.41
N ASN A 115 -6.20 8.88 -3.05
CA ASN A 115 -5.85 8.50 -1.68
C ASN A 115 -4.45 9.01 -1.30
N ASP A 116 -4.09 8.93 -0.01
CA ASP A 116 -2.81 9.47 0.46
C ASP A 116 -1.58 8.78 -0.17
N LEU A 117 -1.67 7.51 -0.57
CA LEU A 117 -0.60 6.81 -1.28
C LEU A 117 -0.49 7.26 -2.74
N GLU A 118 -1.61 7.49 -3.42
CA GLU A 118 -1.65 8.02 -4.78
C GLU A 118 -1.11 9.45 -4.83
N LYS A 119 -1.45 10.29 -3.84
CA LYS A 119 -0.87 11.63 -3.69
C LYS A 119 0.65 11.57 -3.51
N LEU A 120 1.16 10.63 -2.72
CA LEU A 120 2.59 10.44 -2.52
C LEU A 120 3.30 10.02 -3.82
N ILE A 121 2.67 9.15 -4.62
CA ILE A 121 3.15 8.76 -5.95
C ILE A 121 3.22 9.98 -6.89
N ASP A 122 2.18 10.80 -6.90
CA ASP A 122 2.12 11.98 -7.78
C ASP A 122 3.18 13.02 -7.40
N GLN A 123 3.43 13.23 -6.11
CA GLN A 123 4.52 14.08 -5.61
C GLN A 123 5.89 13.58 -6.06
N LEU A 124 6.10 12.26 -6.07
CA LEU A 124 7.37 11.67 -6.52
C LEU A 124 7.56 11.77 -8.04
N LYS A 125 6.47 11.71 -8.82
CA LYS A 125 6.52 11.87 -10.29
C LYS A 125 6.75 13.31 -10.72
N ASN A 126 6.22 14.26 -9.97
CA ASN A 126 6.26 15.68 -10.28
C ASN A 126 6.84 16.48 -9.10
N PRO A 127 8.16 16.35 -8.82
CA PRO A 127 8.82 17.17 -7.81
C PRO A 127 8.83 18.65 -8.25
N GLU A 128 8.42 19.57 -7.37
CA GLU A 128 8.46 21.03 -7.60
C GLU A 128 9.90 21.57 -7.76
#